data_AF-A0A7Y8ITL2-F1
#
_entry.id   AF-A0A7Y8ITL2-F1
#
_cell.length_a   1.000
_cell.length_b   1.000
_cell.length_c   1.000
_cell.angle_alpha   90.00
_cell.angle_beta   90.00
_cell.angle_gamma   90.00
#
_symmetry.space_group_name_H-M   'P 1'
#
loop_
_entity.id
_entity.type
_entity.pdbx_description
1 polymer ?
#
loop_
_entity_poly.entity_id
_entity_poly.type
_entity_poly.pdbx_seq_one_letter_code
_entity_poly.pdbx_strand_id
1 'polypeptide(L)'
;MGFYSDLKMYGRFMWGLRGFLKHTLTLEEAKAIIMKRMEERETNFLRMVRKGIFGFPKSPYLPLMKLAQCEMGDIENMVKAKGLEGTLHALREAGVYVTFEEFKGREPIIRDGKLFPVKDHDFDNPYLHCYYYSKSGGTTGAGTRVATDLDHLSDQTPRMMIAYDAHGVLDSPTAFWYGILPDQTGINNNLRHALSGRVAKKWFSPITKED
;
A
#
# COMPACT_ATOMS: atom_id res chain seq x y z
N MET A 1 16.58 -19.36 0.32
CA MET A 1 15.36 -19.77 -0.41
C MET A 1 15.75 -20.87 -1.38
N GLY A 2 14.86 -21.82 -1.66
CA GLY A 2 15.19 -22.98 -2.50
C GLY A 2 14.88 -22.71 -3.96
N PHE A 3 15.68 -23.24 -4.88
CA PHE A 3 15.52 -23.07 -6.33
C PHE A 3 14.08 -23.25 -6.86
N TYR A 4 13.32 -24.19 -6.29
CA TYR A 4 11.91 -24.44 -6.62
C TYR A 4 10.94 -23.34 -6.15
N SER A 5 11.19 -22.70 -5.00
CA SER A 5 10.36 -21.55 -4.57
C SER A 5 10.54 -20.36 -5.51
N ASP A 6 11.77 -20.16 -5.96
CA ASP A 6 12.14 -19.03 -6.80
C ASP A 6 11.58 -19.21 -8.21
N LEU A 7 11.65 -20.42 -8.78
CA LEU A 7 11.07 -20.72 -10.10
C LEU A 7 9.55 -20.53 -10.14
N LYS A 8 8.84 -20.94 -9.08
CA LYS A 8 7.38 -20.74 -8.96
C LYS A 8 7.03 -19.26 -8.81
N MET A 9 7.85 -18.51 -8.08
CA MET A 9 7.71 -17.05 -7.92
C MET A 9 7.88 -16.33 -9.27
N TYR A 10 8.96 -16.62 -10.00
CA TYR A 10 9.22 -16.02 -11.31
C TYR A 10 8.17 -16.39 -12.35
N GLY A 11 7.70 -17.65 -12.37
CA GLY A 11 6.62 -18.07 -13.26
C GLY A 11 5.35 -17.24 -13.03
N ARG A 12 4.89 -17.15 -11.77
CA ARG A 12 3.70 -16.34 -11.40
C ARG A 12 3.87 -14.88 -11.78
N PHE A 13 5.04 -14.31 -11.55
CA PHE A 13 5.35 -12.93 -11.93
C PHE A 13 5.23 -12.73 -13.45
N MET A 14 5.80 -13.62 -14.27
CA MET A 14 5.70 -13.53 -15.73
C MET A 14 4.26 -13.64 -16.24
N TRP A 15 3.45 -14.53 -15.67
CA TRP A 15 2.02 -14.62 -16.02
C TRP A 15 1.24 -13.38 -15.58
N GLY A 16 1.49 -12.88 -14.37
CA GLY A 16 0.88 -11.65 -13.86
C GLY A 16 1.27 -10.44 -14.72
N LEU A 17 2.53 -10.34 -15.11
CA LEU A 17 3.06 -9.25 -15.93
C LEU A 17 2.40 -9.22 -17.31
N ARG A 18 2.16 -10.38 -17.92
CA ARG A 18 1.42 -10.45 -19.18
C ARG A 18 -0.01 -9.91 -19.04
N GLY A 19 -0.70 -10.23 -17.95
CA GLY A 19 -2.03 -9.69 -17.66
C GLY A 19 -2.00 -8.17 -17.42
N PHE A 20 -1.05 -7.74 -16.59
CA PHE A 20 -0.82 -6.34 -16.23
C PHE A 20 -0.55 -5.45 -17.45
N LEU A 21 0.28 -5.90 -18.40
CA LEU A 21 0.62 -5.14 -19.61
C LEU A 21 -0.39 -5.32 -20.75
N LYS A 22 -1.40 -6.18 -20.61
CA LYS A 22 -2.38 -6.43 -21.67
C LYS A 22 -3.28 -5.22 -21.92
N HIS A 23 -3.60 -4.48 -20.87
CA HIS A 23 -4.44 -3.28 -20.93
C HIS A 23 -3.58 -2.05 -20.63
N THR A 24 -3.61 -1.06 -21.53
CA THR A 24 -2.96 0.23 -21.28
C THR A 24 -3.97 1.15 -20.63
N LEU A 25 -3.67 1.63 -19.42
CA LEU A 25 -4.52 2.53 -18.67
C LEU A 25 -4.54 3.92 -19.31
N THR A 26 -5.72 4.41 -19.65
CA THR A 26 -5.93 5.76 -20.19
C THR A 26 -6.10 6.79 -19.07
N LEU A 27 -5.91 8.08 -19.39
CA LEU A 27 -6.11 9.17 -18.44
C LEU A 27 -7.57 9.25 -17.96
N GLU A 28 -8.53 9.04 -18.85
CA GLU A 28 -9.95 9.07 -18.51
C GLU A 28 -10.35 7.90 -17.61
N GLU A 29 -9.82 6.70 -17.86
CA GLU A 29 -9.98 5.57 -16.92
C GLU A 29 -9.33 5.86 -15.57
N ALA A 30 -8.13 6.46 -15.54
CA ALA A 30 -7.46 6.84 -14.30
C ALA A 30 -8.32 7.83 -13.48
N LYS A 31 -8.88 8.86 -14.12
CA LYS A 31 -9.81 9.81 -13.49
C LYS A 31 -11.06 9.10 -12.97
N ALA A 32 -11.70 8.27 -13.79
CA ALA A 32 -12.89 7.52 -13.40
C ALA A 32 -12.63 6.58 -12.21
N ILE A 33 -11.48 5.91 -12.17
CA ILE A 33 -11.07 5.06 -11.05
C ILE A 33 -10.95 5.88 -9.76
N ILE A 34 -10.28 7.04 -9.79
CA ILE A 34 -10.13 7.88 -8.61
C ILE A 34 -11.47 8.45 -8.17
N MET A 35 -12.31 8.94 -9.10
CA MET A 35 -13.65 9.44 -8.79
C MET A 35 -14.49 8.36 -8.10
N LYS A 36 -14.55 7.15 -8.69
CA LYS A 36 -15.28 6.02 -8.09
C LYS A 36 -14.75 5.67 -6.70
N ARG A 37 -13.43 5.65 -6.50
CA ARG A 37 -12.82 5.38 -5.18
C ARG A 37 -13.19 6.44 -4.14
N MET A 38 -13.28 7.70 -4.56
CA MET A 38 -13.71 8.80 -3.70
C MET A 38 -15.19 8.70 -3.35
N GLU A 39 -16.04 8.36 -4.32
CA GLU A 39 -17.48 8.12 -4.12
C GLU A 39 -17.73 6.94 -3.17
N GLU A 40 -16.99 5.84 -3.35
CA GLU A 40 -17.15 4.61 -2.56
C GLU A 40 -16.30 4.60 -1.27
N ARG A 41 -15.65 5.71 -0.89
CA ARG A 41 -14.64 5.75 0.19
C ARG A 41 -15.16 5.20 1.52
N GLU A 42 -16.40 5.52 1.87
CA GLU A 42 -17.04 5.09 3.12
C GLU A 42 -17.33 3.59 3.10
N THR A 43 -17.87 3.09 1.99
CA THR A 43 -18.11 1.67 1.79
C THR A 43 -16.80 0.87 1.81
N ASN A 44 -15.75 1.39 1.17
CA ASN A 44 -14.42 0.78 1.13
C ASN A 44 -13.79 0.73 2.53
N PHE A 45 -13.89 1.82 3.30
CA PHE A 45 -13.46 1.86 4.70
C PHE A 45 -14.19 0.83 5.56
N LEU A 46 -15.53 0.80 5.52
CA LEU A 46 -16.32 -0.15 6.30
C LEU A 46 -16.02 -1.60 5.92
N ARG A 47 -15.79 -1.89 4.64
CA ARG A 47 -15.36 -3.22 4.18
C ARG A 47 -13.99 -3.60 4.76
N MET A 48 -13.04 -2.67 4.79
CA MET A 48 -11.72 -2.89 5.39
C MET A 48 -11.83 -3.14 6.89
N VAL A 49 -12.57 -2.30 7.62
CA VAL A 49 -12.75 -2.45 9.07
C VAL A 49 -13.42 -3.78 9.41
N ARG A 50 -14.49 -4.14 8.69
CA ARG A 50 -15.21 -5.40 8.91
C ARG A 50 -14.30 -6.61 8.71
N LYS A 51 -13.52 -6.64 7.63
CA LYS A 51 -12.66 -7.79 7.31
C LYS A 51 -11.37 -7.78 8.12
N GLY A 52 -10.59 -6.70 8.04
CA GLY A 52 -9.24 -6.60 8.59
C GLY A 52 -9.15 -6.26 10.08
N ILE A 53 -10.25 -5.88 10.73
CA ILE A 53 -10.27 -5.64 12.18
C ILE A 53 -11.21 -6.63 12.87
N PHE A 54 -12.53 -6.51 12.67
CA PHE A 54 -13.49 -7.35 13.40
C PHE A 54 -13.52 -8.81 12.93
N GLY A 55 -13.32 -9.04 11.63
CA GLY A 55 -13.25 -10.37 11.01
C GLY A 55 -11.87 -11.03 11.09
N PHE A 56 -10.87 -10.36 11.68
CA PHE A 56 -9.51 -10.86 11.78
C PHE A 56 -9.04 -10.81 13.24
N PRO A 57 -9.14 -11.92 13.99
CA PRO A 57 -8.81 -11.94 15.42
C PRO A 57 -7.39 -11.53 15.79
N LYS A 58 -6.44 -11.60 14.84
CA LYS A 58 -5.04 -11.18 15.02
C LYS A 58 -4.80 -9.71 14.69
N SER A 59 -5.84 -8.94 14.37
CA SER A 59 -5.70 -7.53 14.04
C SER A 59 -5.14 -6.74 15.23
N PRO A 60 -4.07 -5.95 15.05
CA PRO A 60 -3.51 -5.12 16.12
C PRO A 60 -4.46 -3.99 16.55
N TYR A 61 -5.45 -3.66 15.73
CA TYR A 61 -6.48 -2.66 16.04
C TYR A 61 -7.64 -3.22 16.87
N LEU A 62 -7.88 -4.54 16.85
CA LEU A 62 -9.04 -5.14 17.51
C LEU A 62 -9.03 -4.94 19.05
N PRO A 63 -7.88 -5.08 19.75
CA PRO A 63 -7.82 -4.75 21.19
C PRO A 63 -8.11 -3.27 21.47
N LEU A 64 -7.70 -2.36 20.58
CA LEU A 64 -7.96 -0.92 20.72
C LEU A 64 -9.45 -0.61 20.55
N MET A 65 -10.11 -1.24 19.56
CA MET A 65 -11.57 -1.14 19.38
C MET A 65 -12.32 -1.61 20.63
N LYS A 66 -11.89 -2.74 21.23
CA LYS A 66 -12.47 -3.26 22.47
C LYS A 66 -12.24 -2.32 23.65
N LEU A 67 -11.05 -1.72 23.76
CA LEU A 67 -10.74 -0.75 24.81
C LEU A 67 -11.61 0.50 24.71
N ALA A 68 -11.84 0.97 23.48
CA ALA A 68 -12.75 2.07 23.16
C ALA A 68 -14.24 1.69 23.27
N GLN A 69 -14.57 0.44 23.63
CA GLN A 69 -15.93 -0.11 23.67
C GLN A 69 -16.70 0.13 22.35
N CYS A 70 -15.99 0.04 21.22
CA CYS A 70 -16.52 0.33 19.91
C CYS A 70 -16.68 -0.97 19.10
N GLU A 71 -17.92 -1.26 18.72
CA GLU A 71 -18.27 -2.40 17.87
C GLU A 71 -18.42 -1.99 16.41
N MET A 72 -18.49 -2.98 15.51
CA MET A 72 -18.66 -2.72 14.07
C MET A 72 -19.92 -1.88 13.79
N GLY A 73 -21.02 -2.14 14.51
CA GLY A 73 -22.27 -1.37 14.37
C GLY A 73 -22.11 0.10 14.74
N ASP A 74 -21.30 0.41 15.75
CA ASP A 74 -21.00 1.79 16.15
C ASP A 74 -20.25 2.53 15.05
N ILE A 75 -19.28 1.88 14.41
CA ILE A 75 -18.52 2.48 13.30
C ILE A 75 -19.43 2.73 12.10
N GLU A 76 -20.31 1.78 11.76
CA GLU A 76 -21.28 1.98 10.69
C GLU A 76 -22.20 3.18 10.96
N ASN A 77 -22.68 3.32 12.19
CA ASN A 77 -23.52 4.43 12.61
C ASN A 77 -22.75 5.75 12.62
N MET A 78 -21.50 5.75 13.09
CA MET A 78 -20.63 6.92 13.06
C MET A 78 -20.37 7.41 11.63
N VAL A 79 -20.05 6.49 10.71
CA VAL A 79 -19.82 6.87 9.31
C VAL A 79 -21.08 7.48 8.70
N LYS A 80 -22.26 6.89 8.96
CA LYS A 80 -23.54 7.45 8.48
C LYS A 80 -23.85 8.82 9.08
N ALA A 81 -23.53 9.04 10.36
CA ALA A 81 -23.92 10.25 11.09
C ALA A 81 -22.97 11.44 10.87
N LYS A 82 -21.65 11.20 10.82
CA LYS A 82 -20.62 12.25 10.77
C LYS A 82 -19.58 12.06 9.65
N GLY A 83 -19.83 11.13 8.74
CA GLY A 83 -18.93 10.80 7.63
C GLY A 83 -17.66 10.09 8.08
N LEU A 84 -16.83 9.74 7.10
CA LEU A 84 -15.54 9.07 7.33
C LEU A 84 -14.60 9.88 8.24
N GLU A 85 -14.37 11.15 7.93
CA GLU A 85 -13.38 11.97 8.67
C GLU A 85 -13.77 12.17 10.13
N GLY A 86 -15.05 12.50 10.39
CA GLY A 86 -15.56 12.60 11.76
C GLY A 86 -15.48 11.29 12.53
N THR A 87 -15.60 10.15 11.84
CA THR A 87 -15.40 8.83 12.44
C THR A 87 -13.94 8.58 12.79
N LEU A 88 -13.00 8.89 11.89
CA LEU A 88 -11.57 8.73 12.14
C LEU A 88 -11.09 9.62 13.31
N HIS A 89 -11.59 10.86 13.39
CA HIS A 89 -11.30 11.74 14.51
C HIS A 89 -11.80 11.17 15.84
N ALA A 90 -13.05 10.69 15.88
CA ALA A 90 -13.60 10.11 17.10
C ALA A 90 -12.89 8.82 17.53
N LEU A 91 -12.52 7.96 16.58
CA LEU A 91 -11.72 6.76 16.86
C LEU A 91 -10.35 7.13 17.45
N ARG A 92 -9.69 8.14 16.89
CA ARG A 92 -8.42 8.64 17.41
C ARG A 92 -8.56 9.18 18.83
N GLU A 93 -9.58 9.99 19.10
CA GLU A 93 -9.88 10.54 20.44
C GLU A 93 -10.17 9.43 21.45
N ALA A 94 -10.82 8.34 21.03
CA ALA A 94 -11.06 7.15 21.83
C ALA A 94 -9.81 6.26 22.00
N GLY A 95 -8.63 6.69 21.53
CA GLY A 95 -7.37 5.96 21.66
C GLY A 95 -7.13 4.89 20.58
N VAL A 96 -7.98 4.80 19.57
CA VAL A 96 -7.83 3.87 18.43
C VAL A 96 -6.94 4.50 17.37
N TYR A 97 -5.64 4.51 17.63
CA TYR A 97 -4.60 4.92 16.68
C TYR A 97 -3.27 4.24 17.00
N VAL A 98 -2.41 4.16 15.99
CA VAL A 98 -1.07 3.58 16.08
C VAL A 98 -0.05 4.64 15.66
N THR A 99 0.98 4.84 16.48
CA THR A 99 2.09 5.75 16.19
C THR A 99 3.11 5.09 15.25
N PHE A 100 4.06 5.87 14.73
CA PHE A 100 5.09 5.32 13.88
C PHE A 100 5.99 4.30 14.60
N GLU A 101 6.42 4.57 15.84
CA GLU A 101 7.27 3.64 16.61
C GLU A 101 6.51 2.36 17.00
N GLU A 102 5.22 2.48 17.32
CA GLU A 102 4.31 1.34 17.55
C GLU A 102 4.14 0.49 16.28
N PHE A 103 3.88 1.13 15.13
CA PHE A 103 3.74 0.44 13.85
C PHE A 103 5.01 -0.30 13.44
N LYS A 104 6.18 0.28 13.72
CA LYS A 104 7.48 -0.35 13.44
C LYS A 104 7.82 -1.45 14.46
N GLY A 105 6.97 -1.70 15.46
CA GLY A 105 7.19 -2.69 16.52
C GLY A 105 8.37 -2.36 17.43
N ARG A 106 8.80 -1.10 17.48
CA ARG A 106 9.91 -0.63 18.33
C ARG A 106 9.43 -0.34 19.74
N GLU A 107 8.17 0.07 19.87
CA GLU A 107 7.49 0.27 21.13
C GLU A 107 6.17 -0.53 21.15
N PRO A 108 5.73 -1.04 22.31
CA PRO A 108 4.39 -1.59 22.44
C PRO A 108 3.36 -0.44 22.40
N ILE A 109 2.12 -0.77 22.06
CA ILE A 109 1.02 0.20 22.19
C ILE A 109 0.62 0.27 23.66
N ILE A 110 0.67 1.47 24.26
CA ILE A 110 0.19 1.72 25.61
C ILE A 110 -1.00 2.69 25.53
N ARG A 111 -2.19 2.22 25.93
CA ARG A 111 -3.43 3.03 25.95
C ARG A 111 -4.21 2.73 27.21
N ASP A 112 -4.63 3.77 27.91
CA ASP A 112 -5.39 3.67 29.18
C ASP A 112 -4.75 2.69 30.19
N GLY A 113 -3.42 2.77 30.35
CA GLY A 113 -2.65 1.90 31.23
C GLY A 113 -2.51 0.43 30.77
N LYS A 114 -3.13 0.03 29.65
CA LYS A 114 -3.00 -1.31 29.08
C LYS A 114 -1.90 -1.35 28.03
N LEU A 115 -1.10 -2.41 28.10
CA LEU A 115 -0.01 -2.69 27.17
C LEU A 115 -0.46 -3.74 26.15
N PHE A 116 -0.26 -3.43 24.87
CA PHE A 116 -0.46 -4.34 23.75
C PHE A 116 0.87 -4.51 23.00
N PRO A 117 1.52 -5.69 23.09
CA PRO A 117 2.73 -5.93 22.34
C PRO A 117 2.38 -6.05 20.84
N VAL A 118 3.13 -5.35 20.01
CA VAL A 118 2.98 -5.38 18.55
C VAL A 118 4.34 -5.53 17.89
N LYS A 119 4.34 -6.20 16.73
CA LYS A 119 5.47 -6.29 15.82
C LYS A 119 5.07 -5.72 14.46
N ASP A 120 6.06 -5.34 13.66
CA ASP A 120 5.83 -4.80 12.32
C ASP A 120 4.95 -5.72 11.44
N HIS A 121 5.17 -7.03 11.49
CA HIS A 121 4.40 -8.02 10.74
C HIS A 121 2.96 -8.19 11.20
N ASP A 122 2.58 -7.68 12.38
CA ASP A 122 1.18 -7.74 12.84
C ASP A 122 0.28 -6.81 12.02
N PHE A 123 0.88 -5.85 11.31
CA PHE A 123 0.20 -4.94 10.39
C PHE A 123 0.21 -5.41 8.93
N ASP A 124 0.75 -6.60 8.63
CA ASP A 124 0.71 -7.18 7.28
C ASP A 124 -0.76 -7.44 6.85
N ASN A 125 -1.12 -7.05 5.63
CA ASN A 125 -2.47 -7.27 5.11
C ASN A 125 -2.69 -8.78 4.81
N PRO A 126 -3.59 -9.47 5.54
CA PRO A 126 -3.76 -10.92 5.40
C PRO A 126 -4.50 -11.34 4.13
N TYR A 127 -5.05 -10.41 3.36
CA TYR A 127 -5.87 -10.68 2.17
C TYR A 127 -5.14 -10.44 0.84
N LEU A 128 -3.86 -10.04 0.87
CA LEU A 128 -3.08 -9.84 -0.35
C LEU A 128 -2.41 -11.15 -0.79
N HIS A 129 -2.39 -11.39 -2.11
CA HIS A 129 -1.63 -12.46 -2.72
C HIS A 129 -0.18 -11.99 -2.94
N CYS A 130 0.74 -12.35 -2.05
CA CYS A 130 2.15 -11.94 -2.19
C CYS A 130 2.82 -12.61 -3.41
N TYR A 131 3.27 -11.80 -4.39
CA TYR A 131 3.99 -12.30 -5.58
C TYR A 131 5.52 -12.24 -5.43
N TYR A 132 6.10 -11.26 -4.73
CA TYR A 132 7.51 -11.26 -4.33
C TYR A 132 7.80 -10.26 -3.19
N TYR A 133 8.93 -10.40 -2.51
CA TYR A 133 9.35 -9.54 -1.39
C TYR A 133 10.42 -8.52 -1.81
N SER A 134 10.27 -7.30 -1.31
CA SER A 134 11.25 -6.21 -1.32
C SER A 134 11.67 -5.85 0.09
N LYS A 135 12.77 -5.12 0.23
CA LYS A 135 13.05 -4.31 1.43
C LYS A 135 13.01 -2.84 1.02
N SER A 136 12.26 -2.03 1.76
CA SER A 136 12.31 -0.56 1.61
C SER A 136 13.73 -0.05 1.91
N GLY A 137 14.14 1.03 1.24
CA GLY A 137 15.50 1.62 1.30
C GLY A 137 15.94 2.17 2.66
N GLY A 138 15.14 1.99 3.72
CA GLY A 138 15.62 2.16 5.10
C GLY A 138 16.17 3.53 5.44
N THR A 139 15.62 4.62 4.88
CA THR A 139 16.12 5.99 5.14
C THR A 139 16.07 6.39 6.62
N THR A 140 15.33 5.66 7.47
CA THR A 140 15.25 5.86 8.93
C THR A 140 15.43 4.57 9.76
N GLY A 141 16.09 3.54 9.21
CA GLY A 141 16.42 2.29 9.92
C GLY A 141 16.25 1.02 9.08
N ALA A 142 16.24 -0.15 9.74
CA ALA A 142 16.10 -1.45 9.07
C ALA A 142 14.88 -1.47 8.12
N GLY A 143 15.13 -1.81 6.85
CA GLY A 143 14.13 -1.80 5.79
C GLY A 143 12.97 -2.76 6.08
N THR A 144 11.75 -2.23 6.12
CA THR A 144 10.53 -3.04 6.22
C THR A 144 10.34 -3.81 4.92
N ARG A 145 9.92 -5.07 5.05
CA ARG A 145 9.62 -5.96 3.93
C ARG A 145 8.38 -5.45 3.19
N VAL A 146 8.52 -5.02 1.94
CA VAL A 146 7.39 -4.61 1.10
C VAL A 146 7.12 -5.74 0.13
N ALA A 147 5.98 -6.44 0.26
CA ALA A 147 5.53 -7.31 -0.81
C ALA A 147 5.17 -6.42 -2.00
N THR A 148 5.93 -6.52 -3.09
CA THR A 148 5.59 -5.77 -4.29
C THR A 148 4.65 -6.62 -5.12
N ASP A 149 3.46 -6.10 -5.32
CA ASP A 149 2.36 -6.75 -6.02
C ASP A 149 2.05 -5.93 -7.28
N LEU A 150 1.78 -6.58 -8.40
CA LEU A 150 1.34 -5.90 -9.62
C LEU A 150 -0.01 -5.20 -9.39
N ASP A 151 -0.85 -5.72 -8.50
CA ASP A 151 -2.08 -5.06 -8.07
C ASP A 151 -1.78 -3.76 -7.32
N HIS A 152 -0.75 -3.74 -6.46
CA HIS A 152 -0.30 -2.53 -5.78
C HIS A 152 0.22 -1.47 -6.76
N LEU A 153 0.98 -1.88 -7.78
CA LEU A 153 1.44 -0.96 -8.83
C LEU A 153 0.27 -0.45 -9.67
N SER A 154 -0.70 -1.30 -9.98
CA SER A 154 -1.93 -0.92 -10.68
C SER A 154 -2.72 0.11 -9.90
N ASP A 155 -2.86 -0.09 -8.59
CA ASP A 155 -3.59 0.80 -7.68
C ASP A 155 -2.97 2.20 -7.58
N GLN A 156 -1.64 2.30 -7.68
CA GLN A 156 -0.91 3.56 -7.61
C GLN A 156 -0.90 4.33 -8.94
N THR A 157 -0.99 3.64 -10.07
CA THR A 157 -0.81 4.23 -11.41
C THR A 157 -1.82 5.35 -11.72
N PRO A 158 -3.13 5.23 -11.42
CA PRO A 158 -4.09 6.32 -11.65
C PRO A 158 -3.69 7.64 -10.98
N ARG A 159 -3.22 7.57 -9.72
CA ARG A 159 -2.77 8.74 -8.96
C ARG A 159 -1.56 9.39 -9.61
N MET A 160 -0.59 8.60 -10.05
CA MET A 160 0.60 9.09 -10.75
C MET A 160 0.22 9.81 -12.05
N MET A 161 -0.67 9.20 -12.85
CA MET A 161 -1.11 9.78 -14.12
C MET A 161 -1.79 11.13 -13.94
N ILE A 162 -2.73 11.24 -12.98
CA ILE A 162 -3.41 12.50 -12.68
C ILE A 162 -2.44 13.56 -12.16
N ALA A 163 -1.47 13.18 -11.32
CA ALA A 163 -0.45 14.11 -10.85
C ALA A 163 0.38 14.67 -12.01
N TYR A 164 0.84 13.81 -12.93
CA TYR A 164 1.60 14.27 -14.10
C TYR A 164 0.77 15.08 -15.08
N ASP A 165 -0.51 14.74 -15.27
CA ASP A 165 -1.45 15.51 -16.09
C ASP A 165 -1.65 16.92 -15.52
N ALA A 166 -1.88 17.02 -14.21
CA ALA A 166 -2.02 18.30 -13.51
C ALA A 166 -0.77 19.18 -13.62
N HIS A 167 0.41 18.58 -13.76
CA HIS A 167 1.67 19.29 -14.00
C HIS A 167 2.00 19.52 -15.48
N GLY A 168 1.16 19.06 -16.42
CA GLY A 168 1.39 19.18 -17.87
C GLY A 168 2.55 18.32 -18.39
N VAL A 169 2.99 17.31 -17.62
CA VAL A 169 4.16 16.47 -17.93
C VAL A 169 3.80 15.02 -18.26
N LEU A 170 2.52 14.67 -18.30
CA LEU A 170 2.07 13.28 -18.53
C LEU A 170 2.67 12.68 -19.81
N ASP A 171 2.69 13.42 -20.91
CA ASP A 171 3.22 12.95 -22.20
C ASP A 171 4.67 13.39 -22.44
N SER A 172 5.33 13.96 -21.42
CA SER A 172 6.72 14.37 -21.54
C SER A 172 7.65 13.16 -21.66
N PRO A 173 8.65 13.21 -22.54
CA PRO A 173 9.72 12.21 -22.59
C PRO A 173 10.36 12.01 -21.21
N THR A 174 10.25 10.80 -20.66
CA THR A 174 10.78 10.49 -19.32
C THR A 174 12.09 9.73 -19.42
N ALA A 175 13.04 10.06 -18.54
CA ALA A 175 14.21 9.26 -18.25
C ALA A 175 14.29 9.00 -16.73
N PHE A 176 14.76 7.81 -16.35
CA PHE A 176 14.91 7.43 -14.95
C PHE A 176 16.36 7.43 -14.51
N TRP A 177 16.59 7.83 -13.26
CA TRP A 177 17.85 7.71 -12.56
C TRP A 177 17.62 6.94 -11.24
N TYR A 178 17.57 5.61 -11.32
CA TYR A 178 17.26 4.71 -10.21
C TYR A 178 18.13 3.47 -10.25
N GLY A 179 18.42 2.86 -9.10
CA GLY A 179 19.16 1.62 -9.03
C GLY A 179 18.42 0.48 -9.73
N ILE A 180 19.20 -0.51 -10.20
CA ILE A 180 18.70 -1.82 -10.62
C ILE A 180 18.59 -2.75 -9.41
N LEU A 181 18.00 -3.94 -9.59
CA LEU A 181 17.87 -4.94 -8.52
C LEU A 181 19.21 -5.11 -7.76
N PRO A 182 19.19 -5.15 -6.42
CA PRO A 182 18.02 -5.30 -5.53
C PRO A 182 17.20 -4.03 -5.25
N ASP A 183 17.59 -2.85 -5.77
CA ASP A 183 16.74 -1.66 -5.71
C ASP A 183 15.51 -1.84 -6.62
N GLN A 184 14.32 -1.77 -6.03
CA GLN A 184 13.06 -1.95 -6.75
C GLN A 184 12.47 -0.64 -7.29
N THR A 185 13.07 0.50 -6.94
CA THR A 185 12.56 1.81 -7.34
C THR A 185 12.53 1.94 -8.86
N GLY A 186 13.59 1.50 -9.54
CA GLY A 186 13.67 1.53 -11.00
C GLY A 186 12.62 0.62 -11.67
N ILE A 187 12.53 -0.65 -11.27
CA ILE A 187 11.58 -1.59 -11.90
C ILE A 187 10.12 -1.19 -11.63
N ASN A 188 9.78 -0.75 -10.42
CA ASN A 188 8.41 -0.36 -10.07
C ASN A 188 7.95 0.88 -10.84
N ASN A 189 8.83 1.88 -11.02
CA ASN A 189 8.51 3.05 -11.82
C ASN A 189 8.34 2.68 -13.30
N ASN A 190 9.22 1.85 -13.85
CA ASN A 190 9.08 1.37 -15.23
C ASN A 190 7.77 0.62 -15.46
N LEU A 191 7.36 -0.26 -14.54
CA LEU A 191 6.11 -1.00 -14.63
C LEU A 191 4.88 -0.08 -14.61
N ARG A 192 4.81 0.89 -13.70
CA ARG A 192 3.71 1.88 -13.67
C ARG A 192 3.64 2.70 -14.95
N HIS A 193 4.81 3.14 -15.44
CA HIS A 193 4.91 3.87 -16.70
C HIS A 193 4.48 3.01 -17.90
N ALA A 194 4.89 1.74 -17.94
CA ALA A 194 4.46 0.79 -18.96
C ALA A 194 2.94 0.54 -18.94
N LEU A 195 2.33 0.41 -17.75
CA LEU A 195 0.87 0.29 -17.61
C LEU A 195 0.14 1.51 -18.18
N SER A 196 0.71 2.72 -18.02
CA SER A 196 0.16 3.96 -18.60
C SER A 196 0.55 4.20 -20.06
N GLY A 197 1.26 3.26 -20.72
CA GLY A 197 1.72 3.39 -22.10
C GLY A 197 2.86 4.38 -22.32
N ARG A 198 3.55 4.82 -21.26
CA ARG A 198 4.55 5.91 -21.25
C ARG A 198 5.90 5.43 -20.73
N VAL A 199 6.45 4.40 -21.37
CA VAL A 199 7.73 3.80 -21.00
C VAL A 199 8.85 4.85 -21.06
N ALA A 200 9.74 4.84 -20.07
CA ALA A 200 10.89 5.72 -20.06
C ALA A 200 11.79 5.46 -21.27
N LYS A 201 12.25 6.54 -21.92
CA LYS A 201 13.14 6.45 -23.08
C LYS A 201 14.54 5.99 -22.71
N LYS A 202 14.98 6.30 -21.49
CA LYS A 202 16.28 5.93 -20.93
C LYS A 202 16.15 5.62 -19.45
N TRP A 203 16.92 4.64 -18.99
CA TRP A 203 17.08 4.34 -17.57
C TRP A 203 18.58 4.27 -17.26
N PHE A 204 19.02 5.18 -16.41
CA PHE A 204 20.36 5.23 -15.86
C PHE A 204 20.34 4.70 -14.43
N SER A 205 21.33 3.89 -14.08
CA SER A 205 21.55 3.42 -12.72
C SER A 205 22.72 4.18 -12.12
N PRO A 206 22.61 4.74 -10.90
CA PRO A 206 23.78 5.24 -10.19
C PRO A 206 24.75 4.07 -10.00
N ILE A 207 25.96 4.22 -10.52
CA ILE A 207 27.07 3.32 -10.21
C ILE A 207 27.71 3.91 -8.95
N THR A 208 27.40 3.34 -7.78
CA THR A 208 28.26 3.55 -6.61
C THR A 208 29.60 2.90 -6.95
N LYS A 209 30.70 3.67 -6.94
CA LYS A 209 32.04 3.08 -6.97
C LYS A 209 32.10 2.03 -5.86
N GLU A 210 32.42 0.80 -6.23
CA GLU A 210 32.91 -0.18 -5.26
C GLU A 210 34.28 0.33 -4.76
N ASP A 211 34.43 0.46 -3.45
CA ASP A 211 35.75 0.48 -2.79
C ASP A 211 36.21 -0.97 -2.59
#